data_AF-S0P3G1-F1
#
_entry.id   AF-S0P3G1-F1
#
_cell.length_a   1.000
_cell.length_b   1.000
_cell.length_c   1.000
_cell.angle_alpha   90.00
_cell.angle_beta   90.00
_cell.angle_gamma   90.00
#
_symmetry.space_group_name_H-M   'P 1'
#
loop_
_entity.id
_entity.type
_entity.pdbx_description
1 polymer ?
#
loop_
_entity_poly.entity_id
_entity_poly.type
_entity_poly.pdbx_seq_one_letter_code
_entity_poly.pdbx_strand_id
1 'polypeptide(L)'
;MEYLVSITKLLGLSSIEFKDLFVNSTDELIQLLSLTIDVSFRTTELEKETFTTICSELEKFRASKEDTQLYQLILIFCDLVKSIQDKREDSQVNYHINRIESYLAKSEYLTLYDMVLYLGLMKVKEYYRLPITYVEENMDSFCRTLLAKIKPNRLVEGRSFILGSIIDLSMLLASRFDSKTAFQFLVQAKEKIVHSWKVTSRDLELLECALVLHDQQDQNHTQRIQEAVANIRNRRIFEEYSDEEEIMMAFLMGSI
;
A
#
# COMPACT_ATOMS: atom_id res chain seq x y z
N MET A 1 -23.88 11.13 -15.30
CA MET A 1 -22.89 10.80 -16.35
C MET A 1 -23.08 11.64 -17.62
N GLU A 2 -24.27 11.72 -18.23
CA GLU A 2 -24.51 12.53 -19.46
C GLU A 2 -24.28 14.06 -19.28
N TYR A 3 -24.64 14.62 -18.13
CA TYR A 3 -24.38 16.03 -17.84
C TYR A 3 -22.87 16.34 -17.68
N LEU A 4 -22.11 15.42 -17.10
CA LEU A 4 -20.66 15.58 -16.90
C LEU A 4 -19.91 15.57 -18.24
N VAL A 5 -20.27 14.65 -19.15
CA VAL A 5 -19.70 14.57 -20.52
C VAL A 5 -20.04 15.81 -21.35
N SER A 6 -21.24 16.37 -21.15
CA SER A 6 -21.66 17.61 -21.79
C SER A 6 -20.87 18.83 -21.28
N ILE A 7 -20.59 18.88 -19.97
CA ILE A 7 -19.77 19.93 -19.34
C ILE A 7 -18.30 19.83 -19.77
N THR A 8 -17.73 18.62 -19.88
CA THR A 8 -16.36 18.43 -20.38
C THR A 8 -16.18 18.99 -21.79
N LYS A 9 -17.16 18.70 -22.66
CA LYS A 9 -17.19 19.22 -24.04
C LYS A 9 -17.39 20.74 -24.11
N LEU A 10 -18.20 21.31 -23.22
CA LEU A 10 -18.43 22.76 -23.13
C LEU A 10 -17.20 23.53 -22.65
N LEU A 11 -16.42 22.96 -21.73
CA LEU A 11 -15.23 23.56 -21.16
C LEU A 11 -13.96 23.32 -22.00
N GLY A 12 -14.04 22.52 -23.08
CA GLY A 12 -12.90 22.17 -23.91
C GLY A 12 -11.83 21.33 -23.20
N LEU A 13 -12.15 20.78 -22.02
CA LEU A 13 -11.23 19.96 -21.25
C LEU A 13 -11.12 18.56 -21.86
N SER A 14 -9.90 18.03 -21.92
CA SER A 14 -9.71 16.62 -22.19
C SER A 14 -10.28 15.77 -21.03
N SER A 15 -10.61 14.51 -21.32
CA SER A 15 -11.07 13.58 -20.28
C SER A 15 -10.02 13.32 -19.19
N ILE A 16 -8.76 13.69 -19.43
CA ILE A 16 -7.65 13.60 -18.47
C ILE A 16 -7.68 14.83 -17.55
N GLU A 17 -7.64 16.04 -18.11
CA GLU A 17 -7.71 17.29 -17.32
C GLU A 17 -9.00 17.37 -16.47
N PHE A 18 -10.10 16.85 -17.01
CA PHE A 18 -11.34 16.75 -16.26
C PHE A 18 -11.28 15.70 -15.15
N LYS A 19 -10.54 14.61 -15.36
CA LYS A 19 -10.31 13.61 -14.32
C LYS A 19 -9.46 14.21 -13.21
N ASP A 20 -8.43 14.98 -13.53
CA ASP A 20 -7.52 15.59 -12.55
C ASP A 20 -8.27 16.48 -11.55
N LEU A 21 -9.35 17.14 -11.99
CA LEU A 21 -10.25 17.91 -11.11
C LEU A 21 -10.99 17.06 -10.05
N PHE A 22 -11.18 15.76 -10.28
CA PHE A 22 -11.82 14.82 -9.36
C PHE A 22 -10.85 13.82 -8.73
N VAL A 23 -9.69 13.56 -9.35
CA VAL A 23 -8.68 12.60 -8.90
C VAL A 23 -7.95 13.11 -7.65
N ASN A 24 -7.75 14.43 -7.53
CA ASN A 24 -7.11 15.04 -6.36
C ASN A 24 -7.73 14.58 -5.02
N SER A 25 -9.05 14.42 -4.93
CA SER A 25 -9.72 13.97 -3.68
C SER A 25 -9.56 12.47 -3.40
N THR A 26 -9.33 11.65 -4.43
CA THR A 26 -9.08 10.20 -4.27
C THR A 26 -7.62 9.93 -3.89
N ASP A 27 -6.69 10.72 -4.44
CA ASP A 27 -5.27 10.64 -4.10
C ASP A 27 -5.02 11.14 -2.67
N GLU A 28 -5.70 12.21 -2.23
CA GLU A 28 -5.67 12.67 -0.83
C GLU A 28 -6.11 11.58 0.17
N LEU A 29 -7.14 10.80 -0.17
CA LEU A 29 -7.60 9.69 0.67
C LEU A 29 -6.59 8.55 0.77
N ILE A 30 -5.95 8.22 -0.36
CA ILE A 30 -4.91 7.18 -0.42
C ILE A 30 -3.67 7.66 0.36
N GLN A 31 -3.27 8.92 0.19
CA GLN A 31 -2.17 9.54 0.92
C GLN A 31 -2.45 9.58 2.43
N LEU A 32 -3.65 10.00 2.83
CA LEU A 32 -4.05 10.04 4.24
C LEU A 32 -4.03 8.65 4.86
N LEU A 33 -4.59 7.63 4.19
CA LEU A 33 -4.55 6.26 4.66
C LEU A 33 -3.10 5.74 4.74
N SER A 34 -2.27 6.00 3.72
CA SER A 34 -0.87 5.58 3.70
C SER A 34 -0.06 6.22 4.83
N LEU A 35 -0.24 7.52 5.06
CA LEU A 35 0.37 8.25 6.17
C LEU A 35 -0.10 7.68 7.51
N THR A 36 -1.40 7.46 7.67
CA THR A 36 -2.00 6.87 8.88
C THR A 36 -1.36 5.52 9.20
N ILE A 37 -1.21 4.66 8.20
CA ILE A 37 -0.57 3.35 8.33
C ILE A 37 0.90 3.55 8.74
N ASP A 38 1.67 4.38 8.05
CA ASP A 38 3.09 4.57 8.34
C ASP A 38 3.32 5.04 9.79
N VAL A 39 2.65 6.11 10.21
CA VAL A 39 2.85 6.67 11.56
C VAL A 39 2.31 5.76 12.67
N SER A 40 1.39 4.83 12.36
CA SER A 40 0.80 3.91 13.35
C SER A 40 1.79 2.90 13.96
N PHE A 41 2.91 2.63 13.29
CA PHE A 41 3.94 1.68 13.72
C PHE A 41 5.17 2.35 14.32
N ARG A 42 5.23 3.68 14.29
CA ARG A 42 6.42 4.42 14.66
C ARG A 42 6.48 4.70 16.16
N THR A 43 7.70 4.85 16.69
CA THR A 43 7.93 4.97 18.13
C THR A 43 8.37 6.35 18.59
N THR A 44 8.68 7.29 17.69
CA THR A 44 9.08 8.63 18.09
C THR A 44 7.89 9.45 18.56
N GLU A 45 8.13 10.40 19.47
CA GLU A 45 7.05 11.24 20.02
C GLU A 45 6.36 12.09 18.94
N LEU A 46 7.12 12.65 18.00
CA LEU A 46 6.57 13.43 16.88
C LEU A 46 5.61 12.61 16.00
N GLU A 47 5.95 11.35 15.72
CA GLU A 47 5.11 10.46 14.92
C GLU A 47 3.85 10.03 15.69
N LYS A 48 3.94 9.82 17.00
CA LYS A 48 2.76 9.57 17.86
C LYS A 48 1.82 10.78 17.94
N GLU A 49 2.37 11.99 18.04
CA GLU A 49 1.60 13.24 17.98
C GLU A 49 0.89 13.38 16.64
N THR A 50 1.58 13.04 15.54
CA THR A 50 1.02 13.04 14.19
C THR A 50 -0.13 12.04 14.08
N PHE A 51 0.05 10.80 14.54
CA PHE A 51 -1.02 9.80 14.56
C PHE A 51 -2.22 10.26 15.39
N THR A 52 -1.98 10.85 16.55
CA THR A 52 -3.04 11.39 17.42
C THR A 52 -3.82 12.50 16.74
N THR A 53 -3.12 13.41 16.04
CA THR A 53 -3.70 14.51 15.27
C THR A 53 -4.58 14.01 14.14
N ILE A 54 -4.08 13.03 13.36
CA ILE A 54 -4.84 12.37 12.30
C ILE A 54 -6.13 11.77 12.87
N CYS A 55 -6.03 11.06 13.99
CA CYS A 55 -7.21 10.48 14.63
C CYS A 55 -8.23 11.55 15.03
N SER A 56 -7.81 12.65 15.66
CA SER A 56 -8.73 13.73 16.07
C SER A 56 -9.41 14.39 14.88
N GLU A 57 -8.70 14.57 13.77
CA GLU A 57 -9.27 15.13 12.55
C GLU A 57 -10.29 14.19 11.90
N LEU A 58 -10.08 12.88 12.01
CA LEU A 58 -10.99 11.88 11.47
C LEU A 58 -12.26 11.69 12.30
N GLU A 59 -12.26 12.05 13.60
CA GLU A 59 -13.42 11.90 14.49
C GLU A 59 -14.69 12.58 13.95
N LYS A 60 -14.56 13.69 13.21
CA LYS A 60 -15.69 14.39 12.58
C LYS A 60 -16.48 13.50 11.62
N PHE A 61 -15.86 12.45 11.07
CA PHE A 61 -16.51 11.52 10.16
C PHE A 61 -17.23 10.35 10.86
N ARG A 62 -17.03 10.15 12.18
CA ARG A 62 -17.60 9.03 12.94
C ARG A 62 -19.13 8.97 12.87
N ALA A 63 -19.78 10.13 12.94
CA ALA A 63 -21.24 10.27 12.91
C ALA A 63 -21.78 10.85 11.59
N SER A 64 -20.90 11.04 10.59
CA SER A 64 -21.33 11.61 9.31
C SER A 64 -22.25 10.63 8.57
N LYS A 65 -23.37 11.17 8.06
CA LYS A 65 -24.34 10.45 7.22
C LYS A 65 -24.08 10.60 5.72
N GLU A 66 -23.12 11.46 5.35
CA GLU A 66 -22.74 11.68 3.95
C GLU A 66 -21.85 10.55 3.43
N ASP A 67 -21.66 10.47 2.10
CA ASP A 67 -20.79 9.52 1.38
C ASP A 67 -19.31 9.62 1.80
N THR A 68 -19.03 9.30 3.05
CA THR A 68 -17.75 9.44 3.76
C THR A 68 -17.21 8.09 4.21
N GLN A 69 -17.74 7.01 3.61
CA GLN A 69 -17.42 5.63 3.98
C GLN A 69 -15.91 5.36 3.98
N LEU A 70 -15.14 5.96 3.06
CA LEU A 70 -13.68 5.80 3.00
C LEU A 70 -12.98 6.45 4.20
N TYR A 71 -13.35 7.68 4.58
CA TYR A 71 -12.82 8.30 5.81
C TYR A 71 -13.21 7.52 7.06
N GLN A 72 -14.43 6.97 7.10
CA GLN A 72 -14.85 6.09 8.20
C GLN A 72 -14.01 4.82 8.29
N LEU A 73 -13.57 4.25 7.16
CA LEU A 73 -12.67 3.10 7.15
C LEU A 73 -11.27 3.45 7.68
N ILE A 74 -10.73 4.64 7.33
CA ILE A 74 -9.47 5.12 7.93
C ILE A 74 -9.64 5.28 9.44
N LEU A 75 -10.77 5.85 9.89
CA LEU A 75 -11.05 5.98 11.33
C LEU A 75 -11.16 4.61 12.03
N ILE A 76 -11.80 3.63 11.40
CA ILE A 76 -11.88 2.26 11.94
C ILE A 76 -10.49 1.62 12.03
N PHE A 77 -9.61 1.89 11.07
CA PHE A 77 -8.21 1.47 11.13
C PHE A 77 -7.47 2.14 12.29
N CYS A 78 -7.67 3.44 12.52
CA CYS A 78 -7.13 4.13 13.69
C CYS A 78 -7.62 3.52 15.01
N ASP A 79 -8.93 3.25 15.11
CA ASP A 79 -9.53 2.64 16.30
C ASP A 79 -8.97 1.23 16.55
N LEU A 80 -8.69 0.46 15.50
CA LEU A 80 -8.02 -0.84 15.60
C LEU A 80 -6.64 -0.70 16.24
N VAL A 81 -5.79 0.18 15.70
CA VAL A 81 -4.43 0.41 16.22
C VAL A 81 -4.48 0.86 17.67
N LYS A 82 -5.34 1.84 18.00
CA LYS A 82 -5.52 2.32 19.38
C LYS A 82 -5.98 1.21 20.32
N SER A 83 -6.96 0.40 19.90
CA SER A 83 -7.47 -0.71 20.71
C SER A 83 -6.35 -1.70 21.06
N ILE A 84 -5.43 -1.96 20.13
CA ILE A 84 -4.29 -2.84 20.38
C ILE A 84 -3.27 -2.16 21.30
N GLN A 85 -2.91 -0.90 21.04
CA GLN A 85 -1.94 -0.13 21.85
C GLN A 85 -2.40 0.05 23.31
N ASP A 86 -3.71 0.31 23.50
CA ASP A 86 -4.36 0.45 24.81
C ASP A 86 -4.60 -0.91 25.51
N LYS A 87 -4.24 -2.02 24.88
CA LYS A 87 -4.49 -3.39 25.38
C LYS A 87 -5.96 -3.62 25.72
N ARG A 88 -6.87 -3.15 24.86
CA ARG A 88 -8.30 -3.41 24.97
C ARG A 88 -8.59 -4.90 24.79
N GLU A 89 -9.79 -5.31 25.20
CA GLU A 89 -10.25 -6.68 25.03
C GLU A 89 -10.22 -7.11 23.55
N ASP A 90 -9.91 -8.39 23.31
CA ASP A 90 -9.91 -8.99 21.97
C ASP A 90 -11.23 -8.79 21.22
N SER A 91 -12.34 -8.63 21.95
CA SER A 91 -13.67 -8.35 21.39
C SER A 91 -13.70 -7.04 20.60
N GLN A 92 -13.02 -5.98 21.07
CA GLN A 92 -12.96 -4.68 20.39
C GLN A 92 -12.02 -4.73 19.19
N VAL A 93 -10.84 -5.34 19.35
CA VAL A 93 -9.89 -5.53 18.25
C VAL A 93 -10.54 -6.29 17.10
N ASN A 94 -11.20 -7.41 17.40
CA ASN A 94 -11.90 -8.21 16.41
C ASN A 94 -13.08 -7.47 15.77
N TYR A 95 -13.79 -6.61 16.51
CA TYR A 95 -14.85 -5.78 15.93
C TYR A 95 -14.32 -4.88 14.81
N HIS A 96 -13.19 -4.20 15.03
CA HIS A 96 -12.60 -3.32 14.01
C HIS A 96 -12.06 -4.11 12.81
N ILE A 97 -11.39 -5.24 13.05
CA ILE A 97 -10.93 -6.14 11.98
C ILE A 97 -12.11 -6.59 11.12
N ASN A 98 -13.16 -7.13 11.74
CA ASN A 98 -14.35 -7.63 11.02
C ASN A 98 -15.01 -6.55 10.18
N ARG A 99 -15.01 -5.29 10.62
CA ARG A 99 -15.55 -4.15 9.86
C ARG A 99 -14.75 -3.88 8.58
N ILE A 100 -13.42 -3.88 8.66
CA ILE A 100 -12.52 -3.69 7.51
C ILE A 100 -12.63 -4.88 6.56
N GLU A 101 -12.58 -6.10 7.08
CA GLU A 101 -12.66 -7.32 6.28
C GLU A 101 -14.00 -7.45 5.57
N SER A 102 -15.11 -7.12 6.24
CA SER A 102 -16.43 -7.10 5.63
C SER A 102 -16.56 -6.09 4.49
N TYR A 103 -15.78 -5.01 4.50
CA TYR A 103 -15.71 -4.07 3.39
C TYR A 103 -14.92 -4.67 2.23
N LEU A 104 -13.71 -5.16 2.48
CA LEU A 104 -12.84 -5.76 1.47
C LEU A 104 -13.48 -6.97 0.78
N ALA A 105 -14.22 -7.81 1.52
CA ALA A 105 -14.90 -8.99 0.99
C ALA A 105 -16.08 -8.67 0.06
N LYS A 106 -16.66 -7.47 0.14
CA LYS A 106 -17.78 -7.05 -0.73
C LYS A 106 -17.32 -6.47 -2.06
N SER A 107 -16.04 -6.12 -2.19
CA SER A 107 -15.51 -5.46 -3.37
C SER A 107 -15.23 -6.46 -4.49
N GLU A 108 -16.07 -6.47 -5.53
CA GLU A 108 -15.84 -7.29 -6.73
C GLU A 108 -14.60 -6.84 -7.54
N TYR A 109 -14.23 -5.55 -7.42
CA TYR A 109 -13.05 -4.96 -8.04
C TYR A 109 -12.27 -4.14 -7.02
N LEU A 110 -11.03 -4.53 -6.74
CA LEU A 110 -10.19 -3.78 -5.80
C LEU A 110 -9.61 -2.52 -6.46
N THR A 111 -9.87 -1.37 -5.86
CA THR A 111 -9.25 -0.07 -6.16
C THR A 111 -7.83 0.01 -5.56
N LEU A 112 -7.10 1.11 -5.81
CA LEU A 112 -5.80 1.31 -5.14
C LEU A 112 -5.98 1.55 -3.63
N TYR A 113 -7.04 2.26 -3.24
CA TYR A 113 -7.42 2.44 -1.84
C TYR A 113 -7.64 1.10 -1.13
N ASP A 114 -8.40 0.18 -1.75
CA ASP A 114 -8.64 -1.15 -1.20
C ASP A 114 -7.33 -1.93 -1.00
N MET A 115 -6.37 -1.75 -1.91
CA MET A 115 -5.06 -2.37 -1.80
C MET A 115 -4.24 -1.81 -0.64
N VAL A 116 -4.22 -0.49 -0.44
CA VAL A 116 -3.58 0.11 0.74
C VAL A 116 -4.22 -0.40 2.02
N LEU A 117 -5.54 -0.40 2.09
CA LEU A 117 -6.27 -0.81 3.29
C LEU A 117 -6.01 -2.28 3.62
N TYR A 118 -5.99 -3.14 2.60
CA TYR A 118 -5.61 -4.54 2.75
C TYR A 118 -4.19 -4.69 3.29
N LEU A 119 -3.20 -4.09 2.64
CA LEU A 119 -1.79 -4.19 3.06
C LEU A 119 -1.57 -3.61 4.46
N GLY A 120 -2.22 -2.49 4.79
CA GLY A 120 -2.22 -1.88 6.11
C GLY A 120 -2.77 -2.82 7.18
N LEU A 121 -3.94 -3.42 6.94
CA LEU A 121 -4.53 -4.39 7.86
C LEU A 121 -3.59 -5.58 8.08
N MET A 122 -3.01 -6.12 7.00
CA MET A 122 -2.07 -7.25 7.09
C MET A 122 -0.83 -6.91 7.91
N LYS A 123 -0.26 -5.71 7.70
CA LYS A 123 0.88 -5.21 8.46
C LYS A 123 0.56 -5.07 9.95
N VAL A 124 -0.63 -4.54 10.30
CA VAL A 124 -1.10 -4.50 11.70
C VAL A 124 -1.17 -5.91 12.29
N LYS A 125 -1.79 -6.85 11.56
CA LYS A 125 -1.92 -8.22 12.03
C LYS A 125 -0.58 -8.90 12.21
N GLU A 126 0.39 -8.64 11.34
CA GLU A 126 1.75 -9.18 11.43
C GLU A 126 2.50 -8.60 12.63
N TYR A 127 2.56 -7.26 12.72
CA TYR A 127 3.26 -6.55 13.77
C TYR A 127 2.77 -6.94 15.17
N TYR A 128 1.45 -7.08 15.34
CA TYR A 128 0.82 -7.43 16.62
C TYR A 128 0.51 -8.93 16.76
N ARG A 129 0.95 -9.79 15.83
CA ARG A 129 0.76 -11.25 15.87
C ARG A 129 -0.70 -11.68 16.02
N LEU A 130 -1.61 -11.02 15.31
CA LEU A 130 -3.03 -11.32 15.31
C LEU A 130 -3.34 -12.59 14.47
N PRO A 131 -4.45 -13.30 14.76
CA PRO A 131 -4.83 -14.51 14.07
C PRO A 131 -5.07 -14.32 12.57
N ILE A 132 -4.81 -15.36 11.80
CA ILE A 132 -5.13 -15.41 10.37
C ILE A 132 -6.67 -15.45 10.21
N THR A 133 -7.20 -14.73 9.21
CA THR A 133 -8.64 -14.64 8.90
C THR A 133 -8.91 -14.92 7.42
N TYR A 134 -10.20 -14.98 7.06
CA TYR A 134 -10.70 -15.22 5.70
C TYR A 134 -10.11 -14.30 4.62
N VAL A 135 -9.71 -13.09 4.98
CA VAL A 135 -9.10 -12.15 4.04
C VAL A 135 -7.72 -12.63 3.59
N GLU A 136 -6.93 -13.23 4.49
CA GLU A 136 -5.66 -13.88 4.14
C GLU A 136 -5.88 -15.17 3.34
N GLU A 137 -6.99 -15.87 3.54
CA GLU A 137 -7.34 -17.07 2.75
C GLU A 137 -7.62 -16.73 1.27
N ASN A 138 -7.93 -15.46 0.95
CA ASN A 138 -8.16 -14.98 -0.41
C ASN A 138 -6.96 -14.23 -1.02
N MET A 139 -5.76 -14.39 -0.45
CA MET A 139 -4.53 -13.73 -0.90
C MET A 139 -4.24 -13.94 -2.40
N ASP A 140 -4.54 -15.13 -2.93
CA ASP A 140 -4.38 -15.43 -4.37
C ASP A 140 -5.24 -14.53 -5.26
N SER A 141 -6.46 -14.22 -4.81
CA SER A 141 -7.35 -13.29 -5.53
C SER A 141 -6.72 -11.91 -5.57
N PHE A 142 -6.20 -11.44 -4.44
CA PHE A 142 -5.52 -10.15 -4.32
C PHE A 142 -4.28 -10.06 -5.21
N CYS A 143 -3.42 -11.10 -5.19
CA CYS A 143 -2.26 -11.22 -6.06
C CYS A 143 -2.65 -11.08 -7.54
N ARG A 144 -3.67 -11.83 -7.99
CA ARG A 144 -4.16 -11.76 -9.37
C ARG A 144 -4.71 -10.38 -9.73
N THR A 145 -5.46 -9.75 -8.83
CA THR A 145 -6.00 -8.40 -9.05
C THR A 145 -4.89 -7.35 -9.17
N LEU A 146 -3.85 -7.44 -8.32
CA LEU A 146 -2.70 -6.55 -8.38
C LEU A 146 -1.91 -6.73 -9.69
N LEU A 147 -1.61 -7.98 -10.09
CA LEU A 147 -0.95 -8.26 -11.36
C LEU A 147 -1.78 -7.80 -12.57
N ALA A 148 -3.11 -7.85 -12.49
CA ALA A 148 -4.00 -7.36 -13.54
C ALA A 148 -4.02 -5.83 -13.69
N LYS A 149 -3.53 -5.08 -12.68
CA LYS A 149 -3.35 -3.62 -12.77
C LYS A 149 -2.11 -3.23 -13.56
N ILE A 150 -1.14 -4.13 -13.75
CA ILE A 150 0.02 -3.93 -14.61
C ILE A 150 -0.44 -3.98 -16.09
N LYS A 151 -0.75 -2.81 -16.65
CA LYS A 151 -1.25 -2.66 -18.02
C LYS A 151 -0.35 -1.74 -18.86
N PRO A 152 -0.20 -2.01 -20.17
CA PRO A 152 0.56 -1.14 -21.04
C PRO A 152 -0.07 0.24 -21.22
N ASN A 153 0.78 1.27 -21.29
CA ASN A 153 0.40 2.65 -21.62
C ASN A 153 -0.66 3.32 -20.71
N ARG A 154 -0.89 2.82 -19.49
CA ARG A 154 -1.59 3.63 -18.48
C ARG A 154 -0.65 4.73 -17.95
N LEU A 155 -1.25 5.87 -17.63
CA LEU A 155 -0.64 7.08 -17.06
C LEU A 155 0.43 6.72 -16.02
N VAL A 156 1.46 7.56 -15.94
CA VAL A 156 2.61 7.42 -15.02
C VAL A 156 2.15 7.37 -13.55
N GLU A 157 1.00 7.98 -13.25
CA GLU A 157 0.33 7.99 -11.96
C GLU A 157 0.03 6.57 -11.44
N GLY A 158 0.54 6.29 -10.24
CA GLY A 158 0.30 5.04 -9.53
C GLY A 158 1.21 3.87 -9.92
N ARG A 159 2.18 4.04 -10.83
CA ARG A 159 3.17 2.97 -11.12
C ARG A 159 4.02 2.63 -9.91
N SER A 160 4.60 3.64 -9.28
CA SER A 160 5.41 3.48 -8.07
C SER A 160 4.59 2.87 -6.93
N PHE A 161 3.32 3.24 -6.85
CA PHE A 161 2.38 2.66 -5.88
C PHE A 161 2.13 1.16 -6.13
N ILE A 162 1.86 0.77 -7.39
CA ILE A 162 1.68 -0.65 -7.76
C ILE A 162 2.96 -1.43 -7.50
N LEU A 163 4.13 -0.85 -7.82
CA LEU A 163 5.42 -1.45 -7.55
C LEU A 163 5.66 -1.67 -6.05
N GLY A 164 5.40 -0.66 -5.21
CA GLY A 164 5.48 -0.78 -3.75
C GLY A 164 4.55 -1.87 -3.24
N SER A 165 3.28 -1.84 -3.67
CA SER A 165 2.28 -2.86 -3.30
C SER A 165 2.71 -4.29 -3.65
N ILE A 166 3.41 -4.47 -4.78
CA ILE A 166 3.95 -5.78 -5.19
C ILE A 166 5.05 -6.23 -4.22
N ILE A 167 5.96 -5.32 -3.85
CA ILE A 167 7.04 -5.62 -2.92
C ILE A 167 6.46 -5.95 -1.53
N ASP A 168 5.57 -5.13 -1.00
CA ASP A 168 4.96 -5.35 0.31
C ASP A 168 4.17 -6.66 0.38
N LEU A 169 3.41 -6.96 -0.69
CA LEU A 169 2.69 -8.21 -0.80
C LEU A 169 3.64 -9.41 -0.85
N SER A 170 4.78 -9.31 -1.53
CA SER A 170 5.78 -10.38 -1.56
C SER A 170 6.40 -10.64 -0.18
N MET A 171 6.67 -9.58 0.59
CA MET A 171 7.17 -9.70 1.96
C MET A 171 6.14 -10.39 2.86
N LEU A 172 4.87 -10.00 2.73
CA LEU A 172 3.76 -10.62 3.46
C LEU A 172 3.56 -12.10 3.08
N LEU A 173 3.65 -12.43 1.79
CA LEU A 173 3.59 -13.82 1.32
C LEU A 173 4.70 -14.66 1.94
N ALA A 174 5.91 -14.12 2.03
CA ALA A 174 7.05 -14.81 2.61
C ALA A 174 6.91 -15.00 4.13
N SER A 175 6.34 -14.03 4.85
CA SER A 175 6.20 -14.10 6.30
C SER A 175 5.03 -14.95 6.78
N ARG A 176 3.92 -14.98 6.02
CA ARG A 176 2.68 -15.68 6.40
C ARG A 176 2.52 -17.06 5.77
N PHE A 177 3.09 -17.28 4.59
CA PHE A 177 2.96 -18.53 3.86
C PHE A 177 4.33 -19.18 3.67
N ASP A 178 5.03 -18.84 2.60
CA ASP A 178 6.36 -19.35 2.29
C ASP A 178 7.09 -18.47 1.27
N SER A 179 8.42 -18.46 1.32
CA SER A 179 9.23 -17.63 0.43
C SER A 179 9.19 -18.07 -1.03
N LYS A 180 8.83 -19.32 -1.33
CA LYS A 180 8.73 -19.80 -2.72
C LYS A 180 7.50 -19.19 -3.41
N THR A 181 6.37 -19.10 -2.71
CA THR A 181 5.17 -18.40 -3.18
C THR A 181 5.45 -16.91 -3.43
N ALA A 182 6.13 -16.25 -2.49
CA ALA A 182 6.57 -14.86 -2.65
C ALA A 182 7.48 -14.65 -3.88
N PHE A 183 8.47 -15.53 -4.05
CA PHE A 183 9.38 -15.49 -5.18
C PHE A 183 8.64 -15.68 -6.52
N GLN A 184 7.75 -16.68 -6.61
CA GLN A 184 6.96 -16.92 -7.82
C GLN A 184 6.06 -15.73 -8.18
N PHE A 185 5.47 -15.08 -7.18
CA PHE A 185 4.68 -13.87 -7.37
C PHE A 185 5.54 -12.71 -7.93
N LEU A 186 6.71 -12.46 -7.35
CA LEU A 186 7.63 -11.42 -7.83
C LEU A 186 8.15 -11.65 -9.23
N VAL A 187 8.46 -12.91 -9.60
CA VAL A 187 8.88 -13.25 -10.96
C VAL A 187 7.78 -12.89 -11.96
N GLN A 188 6.54 -13.29 -11.68
CA GLN A 188 5.38 -12.97 -12.52
C GLN A 188 5.16 -11.44 -12.62
N ALA A 189 5.32 -10.72 -11.51
CA ALA A 189 5.22 -9.27 -11.48
C ALA A 189 6.31 -8.61 -12.34
N LYS A 190 7.57 -9.00 -12.17
CA LYS A 190 8.72 -8.48 -12.93
C LYS A 190 8.52 -8.69 -14.43
N GLU A 191 8.14 -9.90 -14.85
CA GLU A 191 7.84 -10.19 -16.25
C GLU A 191 6.77 -9.25 -16.81
N LYS A 192 5.63 -9.11 -16.11
CA LYS A 192 4.56 -8.21 -16.56
C LYS A 192 5.00 -6.75 -16.63
N ILE A 193 5.77 -6.27 -15.66
CA ILE A 193 6.27 -4.89 -15.61
C ILE A 193 7.19 -4.61 -16.81
N VAL A 194 8.16 -5.49 -17.06
CA VAL A 194 9.10 -5.37 -18.19
C VAL A 194 8.39 -5.32 -19.54
N HIS A 195 7.33 -6.10 -19.71
CA HIS A 195 6.56 -6.13 -20.95
C HIS A 195 5.56 -4.98 -21.10
N SER A 196 5.06 -4.43 -19.99
CA SER A 196 3.95 -3.48 -20.02
C SER A 196 4.39 -2.03 -19.84
N TRP A 197 5.45 -1.77 -19.09
CA TRP A 197 5.87 -0.43 -18.71
C TRP A 197 7.16 -0.03 -19.39
N LYS A 198 7.40 1.28 -19.48
CA LYS A 198 8.74 1.83 -19.73
C LYS A 198 9.49 1.79 -18.40
N VAL A 199 10.15 0.68 -18.14
CA VAL A 199 10.80 0.39 -16.85
C VAL A 199 12.07 1.24 -16.69
N THR A 200 12.25 1.82 -15.50
CA THR A 200 13.48 2.54 -15.14
C THR A 200 14.50 1.58 -14.51
N SER A 201 15.77 1.99 -14.44
CA SER A 201 16.79 1.21 -13.72
C SER A 201 16.42 0.99 -12.24
N ARG A 202 15.81 2.01 -11.60
CA ARG A 202 15.35 1.96 -10.20
C ARG A 202 14.26 0.91 -9.99
N ASP A 203 13.29 0.81 -10.90
CA ASP A 203 12.21 -0.18 -10.81
C ASP A 203 12.76 -1.62 -10.88
N LEU A 204 13.72 -1.86 -11.77
CA LEU A 204 14.38 -3.16 -11.89
C LEU A 204 15.19 -3.50 -10.65
N GLU A 205 15.93 -2.53 -10.10
CA GLU A 205 16.73 -2.71 -8.89
C GLU A 205 15.87 -3.07 -7.69
N LEU A 206 14.74 -2.39 -7.48
CA LEU A 206 13.82 -2.71 -6.38
C LEU A 206 13.26 -4.13 -6.50
N LEU A 207 12.83 -4.53 -7.71
CA LEU A 207 12.34 -5.89 -7.96
C LEU A 207 13.43 -6.95 -7.77
N GLU A 208 14.66 -6.65 -8.19
CA GLU A 208 15.79 -7.56 -8.04
C GLU A 208 16.22 -7.71 -6.57
N CYS A 209 16.20 -6.63 -5.80
CA CYS A 209 16.43 -6.70 -4.36
C CYS A 209 15.38 -7.59 -3.69
N ALA A 210 14.09 -7.38 -3.98
CA ALA A 210 13.02 -8.20 -3.43
C ALA A 210 13.16 -9.68 -3.84
N LEU A 211 13.49 -9.97 -5.10
CA LEU A 211 13.72 -11.34 -5.55
C LEU A 211 14.89 -12.01 -4.81
N VAL A 212 15.99 -11.30 -4.63
CA VAL A 212 17.16 -11.82 -3.89
C VAL A 212 16.79 -12.14 -2.44
N LEU A 213 15.98 -11.30 -1.77
CA LEU A 213 15.53 -11.53 -0.39
C LEU A 213 14.70 -12.82 -0.23
N HIS A 214 14.05 -13.30 -1.29
CA HIS A 214 13.20 -14.50 -1.24
C HIS A 214 13.84 -15.73 -1.90
N ASP A 215 15.00 -15.57 -2.54
CA ASP A 215 15.71 -16.68 -3.17
C ASP A 215 16.38 -17.57 -2.12
N GLN A 216 15.70 -18.65 -1.75
CA GLN A 216 16.16 -19.64 -0.77
C GLN A 216 17.19 -20.64 -1.34
N GLN A 217 17.64 -20.51 -2.59
CA GLN A 217 18.52 -21.50 -3.22
C GLN A 217 20.03 -21.27 -3.08
N ASP A 218 20.48 -20.14 -2.51
CA ASP A 218 21.88 -19.74 -2.65
C ASP A 218 22.62 -19.53 -1.31
N GLN A 219 23.73 -20.25 -1.09
CA GLN A 219 24.57 -20.15 0.12
C GLN A 219 25.25 -18.77 0.28
N ASN A 220 25.17 -17.91 -0.74
CA ASN A 220 25.71 -16.54 -0.78
C ASN A 220 24.66 -15.43 -0.60
N HIS A 221 23.49 -15.77 -0.06
CA HIS A 221 22.35 -14.87 0.15
C HIS A 221 22.73 -13.55 0.86
N THR A 222 23.52 -13.61 1.93
CA THR A 222 23.95 -12.42 2.70
C THR A 222 24.85 -11.49 1.89
N GLN A 223 25.73 -12.03 1.04
CA GLN A 223 26.67 -11.24 0.26
C GLN A 223 25.96 -10.47 -0.86
N ARG A 224 24.98 -11.09 -1.53
CA ARG A 224 24.18 -10.42 -2.57
C ARG A 224 23.24 -9.35 -1.99
N ILE A 225 22.66 -9.57 -0.81
CA ILE A 225 21.90 -8.54 -0.09
C ILE A 225 22.81 -7.36 0.28
N GLN A 226 24.02 -7.64 0.79
CA GLN A 226 24.99 -6.60 1.12
C GLN A 226 25.45 -5.81 -0.10
N GLU A 227 25.67 -6.46 -1.24
CA GLU A 227 26.02 -5.83 -2.51
C GLU A 227 24.87 -4.97 -3.07
N ALA A 228 23.63 -5.48 -3.02
CA ALA A 228 22.44 -4.73 -3.43
C ALA A 228 22.22 -3.47 -2.56
N VAL A 229 22.31 -3.62 -1.22
CA VAL A 229 22.20 -2.50 -0.27
C VAL A 229 23.35 -1.51 -0.42
N ALA A 230 24.58 -1.98 -0.64
CA ALA A 230 25.76 -1.13 -0.88
C ALA A 230 25.63 -0.33 -2.18
N ASN A 231 25.11 -0.94 -3.26
CA ASN A 231 24.86 -0.25 -4.52
C ASN A 231 23.79 0.85 -4.38
N ILE A 232 22.75 0.63 -3.58
CA ILE A 232 21.73 1.65 -3.27
C ILE A 232 22.34 2.80 -2.46
N ARG A 233 23.11 2.50 -1.40
CA ARG A 233 23.75 3.52 -0.55
C ARG A 233 24.77 4.37 -1.31
N ASN A 234 25.55 3.76 -2.19
CA ASN A 234 26.58 4.47 -2.97
C ASN A 234 25.98 5.38 -4.03
N ARG A 235 24.75 5.12 -4.51
CA ARG A 235 24.04 5.98 -5.47
C ARG A 235 23.24 7.11 -4.83
N ARG A 236 22.75 6.94 -3.60
CA ARG A 236 22.09 8.01 -2.81
C ARG A 236 22.99 9.21 -2.49
N ILE A 237 24.30 9.09 -2.66
CA ILE A 237 25.25 10.20 -2.47
C ILE A 237 25.16 11.22 -3.64
N PHE A 238 24.45 10.91 -4.73
CA PHE A 238 24.49 11.71 -5.97
C PHE A 238 23.16 12.31 -6.45
N GLU A 239 22.03 12.06 -5.79
CA GLU A 239 20.73 12.58 -6.26
C GLU A 239 19.96 13.19 -5.09
N GLU A 240 19.89 14.52 -5.06
CA GLU A 240 18.93 15.29 -4.27
C GLU A 240 17.53 15.03 -4.85
N TYR A 241 16.67 14.36 -4.08
CA TYR A 241 15.29 14.07 -4.48
C TYR A 241 14.30 14.98 -3.72
N SER A 242 13.20 15.32 -4.37
CA SER A 242 12.10 16.13 -3.82
C SER A 242 11.27 15.35 -2.78
N ASP A 243 10.89 16.05 -1.72
CA ASP A 243 10.27 15.55 -0.48
C ASP A 243 9.05 14.60 -0.64
N GLU A 244 8.35 14.58 -1.77
CA GLU A 244 7.19 13.71 -2.02
C GLU A 244 7.56 12.25 -2.33
N GLU A 245 8.72 12.00 -2.94
CA GLU A 245 9.17 10.62 -3.21
C GLU A 245 9.75 9.94 -1.96
N GLU A 246 10.27 10.71 -1.00
CA GLU A 246 10.82 10.19 0.25
C GLU A 246 9.75 9.59 1.16
N ILE A 247 8.54 10.18 1.21
CA ILE A 247 7.44 9.66 2.04
C ILE A 247 6.93 8.32 1.48
N MET A 248 6.86 8.17 0.16
CA MET A 248 6.45 6.91 -0.48
C MET A 248 7.56 5.84 -0.40
N MET A 249 8.83 6.25 -0.37
CA MET A 249 9.99 5.37 -0.16
C MET A 249 10.23 5.02 1.32
N ALA A 250 9.75 5.84 2.27
CA ALA A 250 9.80 5.52 3.69
C ALA A 250 8.95 4.27 4.02
N PHE A 251 7.92 3.98 3.20
CA PHE A 251 7.19 2.72 3.23
C PHE A 251 8.07 1.51 2.89
N LEU A 252 9.05 1.68 1.98
CA LEU A 252 9.89 0.61 1.43
C LEU A 252 11.10 0.22 2.29
N MET A 253 11.49 1.01 3.30
CA MET A 253 12.70 0.74 4.10
C MET A 253 12.54 0.89 5.62
N GLY A 254 11.33 1.14 6.13
CA GLY A 254 11.06 1.33 7.56
C GLY A 254 11.11 0.07 8.43
N SER A 255 11.89 -0.95 8.07
CA SER A 255 12.10 -2.17 8.88
C SER A 255 13.47 -2.78 8.58
N ILE A 256 14.52 -2.12 9.08
CA ILE A 256 15.74 -2.78 9.57
C ILE A 256 15.94 -2.33 11.00
#